data_AF-A0A970CVW9-F1
#
_entry.id   AF-A0A970CVW9-F1
#
_cell.length_a   1.000
_cell.length_b   1.000
_cell.length_c   1.000
_cell.angle_alpha   90.00
_cell.angle_beta   90.00
_cell.angle_gamma   90.00
#
_symmetry.space_group_name_H-M   'P 1'
#
loop_
_entity.id
_entity.type
_entity.pdbx_description
1 polymer ?
#
loop_
_entity_poly.entity_id
_entity_poly.type
_entity_poly.pdbx_seq_one_letter_code
_entity_poly.pdbx_strand_id
1 'polypeptide(L)'
;NVNVSGEINVQGIGRLVLYTKNLKTSSNHGEINISNESLPIESFLVIMPPAGANVGIFDVNRFRGLLYAPGAKVKLHGNDTFTGAMVAGEVTNSGNSDITYVNDANFITESYFDGITDETVTIRYEKGKWK
;
A
#
# COMPACT_ATOMS: atom_id res chain seq x y z
N ASN A 1 11.23 8.73 -12.21
CA ASN A 1 10.56 7.51 -12.70
C ASN A 1 11.40 6.30 -12.35
N VAL A 2 11.01 5.57 -11.32
CA VAL A 2 11.60 4.26 -11.00
C VAL A 2 10.69 3.23 -11.68
N ASN A 3 11.22 2.52 -12.68
CA ASN A 3 10.54 1.37 -13.27
C ASN A 3 11.09 0.12 -12.56
N VAL A 4 10.28 -0.51 -11.72
CA VAL A 4 10.67 -1.76 -11.06
C VAL A 4 10.01 -2.92 -11.78
N SER A 5 10.83 -3.88 -12.21
CA SER A 5 10.41 -5.21 -12.61
C SER A 5 11.00 -6.20 -11.62
N GLY A 6 10.17 -6.77 -10.74
CA GLY A 6 10.60 -7.66 -9.66
C GLY A 6 10.14 -7.17 -8.28
N GLU A 7 10.90 -7.49 -7.24
CA GLU A 7 10.62 -7.12 -5.85
C GLU A 7 11.26 -5.76 -5.49
N ILE A 8 10.55 -4.96 -4.68
CA ILE A 8 11.13 -3.81 -3.97
C ILE A 8 11.27 -4.22 -2.51
N ASN A 9 12.51 -4.33 -2.03
CA ASN A 9 12.79 -4.56 -0.62
C ASN A 9 13.22 -3.24 0.04
N VAL A 10 12.43 -2.74 0.99
CA VAL A 10 12.72 -1.50 1.73
C VAL A 10 13.02 -1.86 3.18
N GLN A 11 14.21 -1.48 3.68
CA GLN A 11 14.64 -1.73 5.04
C GLN A 11 15.09 -0.42 5.69
N GLY A 12 14.65 -0.17 6.92
CA GLY A 12 15.01 1.04 7.66
C GLY A 12 14.14 1.24 8.90
N ILE A 13 14.50 2.27 9.68
CA ILE A 13 13.70 2.75 10.80
C ILE A 13 12.90 3.97 10.35
N GLY A 14 11.59 4.01 10.61
CA GLY A 14 10.74 5.14 10.27
C GLY A 14 9.46 4.77 9.51
N ARG A 15 8.82 5.79 8.94
CA ARG A 15 7.59 5.66 8.15
C ARG A 15 7.92 5.48 6.67
N LEU A 16 7.38 4.44 6.05
CA LEU A 16 7.39 4.25 4.61
C LEU A 16 6.06 4.73 4.02
N VAL A 17 6.13 5.71 3.12
CA VAL A 17 4.98 6.17 2.33
C VAL A 17 5.19 5.75 0.88
N LEU A 18 4.27 4.94 0.38
CA LEU A 18 4.27 4.46 -0.99
C LEU A 18 3.13 5.14 -1.76
N TYR A 19 3.48 6.12 -2.58
CA TYR A 19 2.56 6.74 -3.52
C TYR A 19 2.66 6.06 -4.88
N THR A 20 1.56 5.53 -5.39
CA THR A 20 1.55 4.76 -6.64
C THR A 20 0.54 5.31 -7.62
N LYS A 21 1.00 6.00 -8.67
CA LYS A 21 0.13 6.49 -9.75
C LYS A 21 0.14 5.52 -10.93
N ASN A 22 -1.05 5.19 -11.44
CA ASN A 22 -1.23 4.31 -12.61
C ASN A 22 -0.47 2.98 -12.47
N LEU A 23 -0.48 2.37 -11.27
CA LEU A 23 0.16 1.08 -11.04
C LEU A 23 -0.48 0.04 -11.95
N LYS A 24 0.25 -0.34 -13.00
CA LYS A 24 -0.12 -1.41 -13.93
C LYS A 24 0.76 -2.60 -13.62
N THR A 25 0.16 -3.70 -13.26
CA THR A 25 0.84 -4.98 -13.16
C THR A 25 0.50 -5.83 -14.39
N SER A 26 1.23 -6.93 -14.59
CA SER A 26 1.13 -7.78 -15.79
C SER A 26 -0.26 -8.39 -16.05
N SER A 27 -1.21 -8.22 -15.13
CA SER A 27 -2.59 -8.69 -15.25
C SER A 27 -3.63 -7.72 -14.65
N ASN A 28 -3.27 -6.47 -14.33
CA ASN A 28 -4.04 -5.59 -13.43
C ASN A 28 -4.22 -6.15 -12.00
N HIS A 29 -3.40 -7.12 -11.58
CA HIS A 29 -3.31 -7.63 -10.20
C HIS A 29 -2.03 -7.16 -9.50
N GLY A 30 -2.11 -6.39 -8.42
CA GLY A 30 -0.94 -6.03 -7.60
C GLY A 30 -0.96 -6.73 -6.25
N GLU A 31 0.16 -7.29 -5.82
CA GLU A 31 0.32 -7.87 -4.48
C GLU A 31 1.02 -6.88 -3.52
N ILE A 32 0.48 -6.73 -2.32
CA ILE A 32 1.17 -6.07 -1.20
C ILE A 32 1.34 -7.10 -0.11
N ASN A 33 2.59 -7.33 0.31
CA ASN A 33 2.96 -8.27 1.36
C ASN A 33 3.88 -7.59 2.37
N ILE A 34 3.43 -7.43 3.61
CA ILE A 34 4.18 -6.76 4.67
C ILE A 34 4.39 -7.77 5.80
N SER A 35 5.59 -7.79 6.38
CA SER A 35 5.93 -8.69 7.48
C SER A 35 4.99 -8.50 8.68
N ASN A 36 4.71 -9.59 9.41
CA ASN A 36 3.87 -9.58 10.63
C ASN A 36 4.57 -8.92 11.83
N GLU A 37 5.56 -8.06 11.63
CA GLU A 37 6.26 -7.40 12.73
C GLU A 37 5.37 -6.33 13.37
N SER A 38 5.52 -6.16 14.69
CA SER A 38 4.71 -5.22 15.47
C SER A 38 5.23 -3.80 15.30
N LEU A 39 5.04 -3.23 14.11
CA LEU A 39 5.30 -1.82 13.83
C LEU A 39 4.08 -0.96 14.22
N PRO A 40 4.29 0.32 14.57
CA PRO A 40 3.22 1.31 14.67
C PRO A 40 2.33 1.31 13.42
N ILE A 41 1.04 1.55 13.59
CA ILE A 41 0.07 1.42 12.49
C ILE A 41 0.31 2.44 11.37
N GLU A 42 0.90 3.58 11.71
CA GLU A 42 1.30 4.65 10.80
C GLU A 42 2.66 4.44 10.12
N SER A 43 3.35 3.32 10.37
CA SER A 43 4.68 3.06 9.80
C SER A 43 4.66 2.68 8.33
N PHE A 44 3.53 2.19 7.80
CA PHE A 44 3.38 1.88 6.38
C PHE A 44 2.09 2.49 5.85
N LEU A 45 2.21 3.34 4.84
CA LEU A 45 1.09 4.02 4.21
C LEU A 45 1.14 3.87 2.70
N VAL A 46 0.06 3.36 2.11
CA VAL A 46 -0.11 3.27 0.66
C VAL A 46 -1.16 4.26 0.20
N ILE A 47 -0.79 5.11 -0.75
CA ILE A 47 -1.65 6.12 -1.36
C ILE A 47 -1.77 5.81 -2.84
N MET A 48 -3.00 5.47 -3.25
CA MET A 48 -3.35 5.23 -4.63
C MET A 48 -4.27 6.38 -5.09
N PRO A 49 -3.94 7.06 -6.19
CA PRO A 49 -4.79 8.11 -6.70
C PRO A 49 -6.13 7.53 -7.12
N PRO A 50 -7.21 8.31 -6.95
CA PRO A 50 -8.50 7.94 -7.52
C PRO A 50 -8.33 7.79 -9.04
N ALA A 51 -8.72 6.65 -9.58
CA ALA A 51 -8.74 6.43 -11.01
C ALA A 51 -10.08 5.81 -11.43
N GLY A 52 -10.49 6.09 -12.67
CA GLY A 52 -11.76 5.64 -13.26
C GLY A 52 -11.77 4.13 -13.56
N ALA A 53 -12.73 3.67 -14.37
CA ALA A 53 -13.13 2.26 -14.58
C ALA A 53 -12.05 1.18 -14.86
N ASN A 54 -10.76 1.53 -14.99
CA ASN A 54 -9.64 0.61 -15.25
C ASN A 54 -8.64 0.50 -14.08
N VAL A 55 -9.01 0.88 -12.85
CA VAL A 55 -8.17 0.57 -11.69
C VAL A 55 -8.15 -0.94 -11.50
N GLY A 56 -6.95 -1.51 -11.49
CA GLY A 56 -6.76 -2.94 -11.30
C GLY A 56 -7.30 -3.46 -9.97
N ILE A 57 -7.30 -4.79 -9.85
CA ILE A 57 -7.55 -5.50 -8.61
C ILE A 57 -6.26 -5.48 -7.80
N PHE A 58 -6.34 -5.11 -6.53
CA PHE A 58 -5.22 -5.23 -5.60
C PHE A 58 -5.44 -6.41 -4.68
N ASP A 59 -4.61 -7.41 -4.87
CA ASP A 59 -4.55 -8.58 -4.03
C ASP A 59 -3.70 -8.23 -2.80
N VAL A 60 -4.33 -8.20 -1.62
CA VAL A 60 -3.65 -7.84 -0.38
C VAL A 60 -3.43 -9.10 0.44
N ASN A 61 -2.16 -9.40 0.71
CA ASN A 61 -1.72 -10.53 1.51
C ASN A 61 -0.93 -9.99 2.70
N ARG A 62 -1.29 -10.35 3.94
CA ARG A 62 -0.54 -9.95 5.17
C ARG A 62 -0.21 -8.44 5.19
N PHE A 63 -1.24 -7.62 5.36
CA PHE A 63 -1.08 -6.17 5.41
C PHE A 63 -1.16 -5.65 6.84
N ARG A 64 -0.21 -4.80 7.21
CA ARG A 64 -0.23 -4.01 8.44
C ARG A 64 0.10 -2.56 8.10
N GLY A 65 -0.87 -1.65 8.25
CA GLY A 65 -0.66 -0.24 7.93
C GLY A 65 -1.93 0.51 7.57
N LEU A 66 -1.76 1.57 6.79
CA LEU A 66 -2.82 2.44 6.30
C LEU A 66 -2.93 2.32 4.77
N LEU A 67 -4.14 2.05 4.26
CA LEU A 67 -4.38 1.91 2.82
C LEU A 67 -5.43 2.94 2.34
N TYR A 68 -5.04 3.83 1.44
CA TYR A 68 -5.94 4.76 0.79
C TYR A 68 -5.98 4.52 -0.72
N ALA A 69 -7.07 3.93 -1.19
CA ALA A 69 -7.29 3.53 -2.58
C ALA A 69 -8.76 3.71 -3.00
N PRO A 70 -9.33 4.93 -2.91
CA PRO A 70 -10.78 5.18 -3.05
C PRO A 70 -11.38 4.77 -4.40
N GLY A 71 -10.58 4.65 -5.46
CA GLY A 71 -11.04 4.20 -6.79
C GLY A 71 -10.75 2.73 -7.12
N ALA A 72 -10.11 1.99 -6.21
CA ALA A 72 -9.61 0.66 -6.48
C ALA A 72 -10.52 -0.47 -5.99
N LYS A 73 -10.40 -1.63 -6.64
CA LYS A 73 -10.93 -2.90 -6.11
C LYS A 73 -9.85 -3.57 -5.28
N VAL A 74 -10.10 -3.75 -3.99
CA VAL A 74 -9.21 -4.46 -3.08
C VAL A 74 -9.76 -5.85 -2.82
N LYS A 75 -8.93 -6.86 -3.03
CA LYS A 75 -9.24 -8.26 -2.75
C LYS A 75 -8.35 -8.76 -1.61
N LEU A 76 -8.99 -9.13 -0.50
CA LEU A 76 -8.32 -9.82 0.59
C LEU A 76 -8.33 -11.32 0.29
N HIS A 77 -7.16 -11.94 0.29
CA HIS A 77 -7.01 -13.37 0.07
C HIS A 77 -7.35 -14.16 1.34
N GLY A 78 -8.00 -15.31 1.16
CA GLY A 78 -8.41 -16.16 2.28
C GLY A 78 -7.22 -16.68 3.08
N ASN A 79 -7.33 -16.65 4.41
CA ASN A 79 -6.29 -16.97 5.40
C ASN A 79 -5.16 -15.92 5.53
N ASP A 80 -5.27 -14.77 4.85
CA ASP A 80 -4.39 -13.64 5.09
C ASP A 80 -4.89 -12.72 6.22
N THR A 81 -4.00 -11.84 6.67
CA THR A 81 -4.24 -10.88 7.74
C THR A 81 -4.28 -9.46 7.17
N PHE A 82 -5.26 -8.67 7.58
CA PHE A 82 -5.29 -7.22 7.40
C PHE A 82 -5.40 -6.57 8.78
N THR A 83 -4.42 -5.75 9.16
CA THR A 83 -4.42 -5.00 10.42
C THR A 83 -4.24 -3.52 10.14
N GLY A 84 -5.25 -2.71 10.48
CA GLY A 84 -5.21 -1.26 10.32
C GLY A 84 -6.51 -0.66 9.85
N ALA A 85 -6.42 0.32 8.97
CA ALA A 85 -7.58 0.99 8.39
C ALA A 85 -7.39 1.22 6.88
N MET A 86 -8.51 1.22 6.16
CA MET A 86 -8.54 1.30 4.72
C MET A 86 -9.70 2.18 4.23
N VAL A 87 -9.44 2.98 3.19
CA VAL A 87 -10.46 3.60 2.34
C VAL A 87 -10.29 3.02 0.94
N ALA A 88 -11.30 2.31 0.43
CA ALA A 88 -11.25 1.68 -0.89
C ALA A 88 -12.61 1.79 -1.60
N GLY A 89 -12.60 1.69 -2.94
CA GLY A 89 -13.82 1.77 -3.75
C GLY A 89 -14.68 0.52 -3.60
N GLU A 90 -14.08 -0.66 -3.80
CA GLU A 90 -14.72 -1.96 -3.60
C GLU A 90 -13.79 -2.86 -2.79
N VAL A 91 -14.33 -3.59 -1.81
CA VAL A 91 -13.56 -4.55 -1.01
C VAL A 91 -14.23 -5.91 -1.12
N THR A 92 -13.50 -6.90 -1.62
CA THR A 92 -13.93 -8.31 -1.64
C THR A 92 -13.05 -9.11 -0.70
N ASN A 93 -13.65 -9.77 0.29
CA ASN A 93 -12.97 -10.79 1.07
C ASN A 93 -13.28 -12.17 0.48
N SER A 94 -12.25 -12.86 0.00
CA SER A 94 -12.38 -14.14 -0.71
C SER A 94 -12.29 -15.38 0.19
N GLY A 95 -12.16 -15.22 1.52
CA GLY A 95 -12.13 -16.36 2.45
C GLY A 95 -12.16 -15.95 3.93
N ASN A 96 -11.52 -16.76 4.78
CA ASN A 96 -11.45 -16.53 6.22
C ASN A 96 -10.23 -15.64 6.56
N SER A 97 -10.22 -14.40 6.08
CA SER A 97 -9.16 -13.45 6.42
C SER A 97 -9.39 -12.84 7.80
N ASP A 98 -8.31 -12.69 8.57
CA ASP A 98 -8.33 -11.98 9.85
C ASP A 98 -8.24 -10.48 9.61
N ILE A 99 -9.35 -9.77 9.84
CA ILE A 99 -9.43 -8.31 9.66
C ILE A 99 -9.47 -7.66 11.04
N THR A 100 -8.37 -7.02 11.43
CA THR A 100 -8.26 -6.26 12.68
C THR A 100 -8.31 -4.77 12.39
N TYR A 101 -9.42 -4.14 12.73
CA TYR A 101 -9.53 -2.69 12.69
C TYR A 101 -8.80 -2.06 13.88
N VAL A 102 -7.95 -1.07 13.61
CA VAL A 102 -7.23 -0.33 14.66
C VAL A 102 -7.91 1.01 14.87
N ASN A 103 -8.58 1.19 16.02
CA ASN A 103 -9.33 2.41 16.35
C ASN A 103 -8.46 3.68 16.31
N ASP A 104 -7.18 3.58 16.61
CA ASP A 104 -6.26 4.71 16.55
C ASP A 104 -6.07 5.22 15.11
N ALA A 105 -6.49 4.45 14.09
CA ALA A 105 -6.42 4.82 12.68
C ALA A 105 -7.72 5.47 12.15
N ASN A 106 -8.69 5.80 13.01
CA ASN A 106 -9.95 6.45 12.63
C ASN A 106 -9.77 7.86 12.02
N PHE A 107 -8.59 8.46 12.15
CA PHE A 107 -8.28 9.76 11.56
C PHE A 107 -8.11 9.71 10.03
N ILE A 108 -7.99 8.51 9.44
CA ILE A 108 -7.79 8.37 8.00
C ILE A 108 -9.06 8.76 7.27
N THR A 109 -8.94 9.87 6.56
CA THR A 109 -9.96 10.48 5.73
C THR A 109 -9.29 10.92 4.44
N GLU A 110 -10.07 11.30 3.43
CA GLU A 110 -9.48 11.88 2.20
C GLU A 110 -8.55 13.06 2.55
N SER A 111 -8.97 13.92 3.49
CA SER A 111 -8.21 15.09 3.94
C SER A 111 -6.90 14.77 4.68
N TYR A 112 -6.74 13.55 5.22
CA TYR A 112 -5.46 13.16 5.83
C TYR A 112 -4.32 13.12 4.81
N PHE A 113 -4.66 12.97 3.52
CA PHE A 113 -3.70 12.94 2.41
C PHE A 113 -3.52 14.31 1.74
N ASP A 114 -4.24 15.34 2.19
CA ASP A 114 -4.09 16.71 1.67
C ASP A 114 -2.67 17.23 1.94
N GLY A 115 -2.02 17.74 0.91
CA GLY A 115 -0.66 18.27 1.02
C GLY A 115 0.45 17.22 0.95
N ILE A 116 0.14 15.93 0.81
CA ILE A 116 1.12 14.95 0.35
C ILE A 116 1.38 15.22 -1.13
N THR A 117 2.48 15.92 -1.41
CA THR A 117 2.91 16.26 -2.76
C THR A 117 3.93 15.25 -3.28
N ASP A 118 3.85 14.95 -4.57
CA ASP A 118 4.82 14.11 -5.27
C ASP A 118 6.21 14.77 -5.25
N GLU A 119 7.08 14.37 -4.31
CA GLU A 119 8.50 14.69 -4.42
C GLU A 119 9.21 13.62 -5.25
N THR A 120 9.69 14.01 -6.43
CA THR A 120 10.56 13.14 -7.23
C THR A 120 11.96 13.16 -6.65
N VAL A 121 12.31 12.18 -5.83
CA VAL A 121 13.69 11.94 -5.42
C VAL A 121 14.39 11.09 -6.47
N THR A 122 15.46 11.62 -7.08
CA THR A 122 16.33 10.83 -7.96
C THR A 122 17.40 10.14 -7.12
N ILE A 123 17.21 8.86 -6.83
CA ILE A 123 18.27 8.02 -6.24
C ILE A 123 19.23 7.62 -7.37
N ARG A 124 20.45 8.16 -7.36
CA ARG A 124 21.52 7.69 -8.26
C ARG A 124 22.17 6.47 -7.63
N TYR A 125 21.95 5.32 -8.24
CA TYR A 125 22.71 4.12 -7.92
C TYR A 125 24.12 4.23 -8.54
N GLU A 126 25.15 4.32 -7.70
CA GLU A 126 26.53 4.03 -8.10
C GLU A 126 26.89 2.63 -7.62
N LYS A 127 27.05 1.69 -8.58
CA LYS A 127 27.48 0.33 -8.30
C LYS A 127 28.77 0.35 -7.46
N GLY A 128 28.72 -0.18 -6.24
CA GLY A 128 29.89 -0.38 -5.38
C GLY A 128 30.10 0.62 -4.24
N LYS A 129 29.16 1.53 -3.97
CA LYS A 129 29.25 2.43 -2.80
C LYS A 129 28.02 2.27 -1.90
N TRP A 130 28.16 1.45 -0.86
CA TRP A 130 27.32 1.56 0.33
C TRP A 130 27.99 2.57 1.28
N LYS A 131 27.28 3.63 1.63
CA LYS A 131 27.51 4.41 2.86
C LYS A 131 26.20 4.54 3.58
#